data_AF-A0AA88YAD5-F1
#
_entry.id   AF-A0AA88YAD5-F1
#
_cell.length_a   1.000
_cell.length_b   1.000
_cell.length_c   1.000
_cell.angle_alpha   90.00
_cell.angle_beta   90.00
_cell.angle_gamma   90.00
#
_symmetry.space_group_name_H-M   'P 1'
#
loop_
_entity.id
_entity.type
_entity.pdbx_description
1 polymer ?
#
loop_
_entity_poly.entity_id
_entity_poly.type
_entity_poly.pdbx_seq_one_letter_code
_entity_poly.pdbx_strand_id
1 'polypeptide(L)'
;MVASFSAVEYGKLFYRSLERSKIRSLRASSGDFDAFMVVNSDMKSDLLWWIENVSSQQRKIDHGQCDLTIYSDASMSGWGAVMNDTHIGGRWSNSESENHINYLELLACFFALKSFCKLHSGIYVKIMMDNTTAVSYVNNMGGITSLKLDRLAKDLWLWCIERNIWISASHIPGETNVCADHKSRKFDDQLEWMLDPKVFKLISDRFGEPEIDLFASRLNKQTPNYCSWKPDPEAMYVNAFSVDWSKFYGYLNPPFSLLGKCVKKVRDDNAECIVVAPLWPTQTWFPQLLELLVENPVILPRDDNLLMQPDQDVCHPLIKTLTLMACRVSGVSCRNEEFLQRQPLSSWHLGAQGPKNNMIHSIKGGFSTVIKGRLIHFFRLLRTA
;
A
#
# COMPACT_ATOMS: atom_id res chain seq x y z
N MET A 1 9.78 -39.53 -2.02
CA MET A 1 9.23 -38.17 -1.86
C MET A 1 7.88 -38.16 -1.16
N VAL A 2 6.80 -38.66 -1.77
CA VAL A 2 5.46 -38.63 -1.11
C VAL A 2 5.45 -39.39 0.21
N ALA A 3 6.12 -40.54 0.28
CA ALA A 3 6.27 -41.33 1.50
C ALA A 3 6.98 -40.59 2.65
N SER A 4 7.76 -39.54 2.36
CA SER A 4 8.52 -38.77 3.36
C SER A 4 7.79 -37.52 3.86
N PHE A 5 6.55 -37.24 3.42
CA PHE A 5 5.77 -36.07 3.90
C PHE A 5 5.42 -36.12 5.41
N SER A 6 5.47 -37.30 6.02
CA SER A 6 5.32 -37.45 7.47
C SER A 6 6.56 -36.98 8.23
N ALA A 7 7.73 -36.96 7.59
CA ALA A 7 9.01 -36.59 8.21
C ALA A 7 9.54 -35.22 7.74
N VAL A 8 9.15 -34.75 6.55
CA VAL A 8 9.62 -33.50 5.95
C VAL A 8 8.51 -32.46 6.00
N GLU A 9 8.64 -31.49 6.90
CA GLU A 9 7.61 -30.49 7.26
C GLU A 9 7.01 -29.77 6.04
N TYR A 10 7.88 -29.24 5.19
CA TYR A 10 7.51 -28.43 4.04
C TYR A 10 7.51 -29.22 2.72
N GLY A 11 7.68 -30.54 2.77
CA GLY A 11 7.83 -31.36 1.56
C GLY A 11 6.65 -31.26 0.59
N LYS A 12 5.43 -31.02 1.11
CA LYS A 12 4.24 -30.81 0.30
C LYS A 12 4.35 -29.60 -0.63
N LEU A 13 5.10 -28.56 -0.29
CA LEU A 13 5.27 -27.37 -1.14
C LEU A 13 6.06 -27.65 -2.42
N PHE A 14 6.92 -28.66 -2.41
CA PHE A 14 7.92 -28.91 -3.44
C PHE A 14 7.70 -30.26 -4.15
N TYR A 15 6.46 -30.63 -4.47
CA TYR A 15 6.18 -31.83 -5.28
C TYR A 15 5.17 -31.64 -6.40
N ARG A 16 4.37 -30.56 -6.37
CA ARG A 16 3.18 -30.45 -7.22
C ARG A 16 3.50 -30.18 -8.67
N SER A 17 4.64 -29.58 -8.97
CA SER A 17 5.10 -29.44 -10.36
C SER A 17 5.32 -30.82 -11.00
N LEU A 18 5.96 -31.73 -10.26
CA LEU A 18 6.18 -33.12 -10.66
C LEU A 18 4.86 -33.85 -10.84
N GLU A 19 3.94 -33.72 -9.88
CA GLU A 19 2.65 -34.40 -9.93
C GLU A 19 1.79 -33.96 -11.14
N ARG A 20 1.74 -32.66 -11.41
CA ARG A 20 1.02 -32.13 -12.58
C ARG A 20 1.64 -32.58 -13.89
N SER A 21 2.96 -32.48 -14.01
CA SER A 21 3.67 -32.91 -15.22
C SER A 21 3.48 -34.40 -15.46
N LYS A 22 3.58 -35.24 -14.41
CA LYS A 22 3.31 -36.68 -14.48
C LYS A 22 1.90 -36.96 -14.99
N ILE A 23 0.87 -36.32 -14.42
CA ILE A 23 -0.53 -36.50 -14.86
C ILE A 23 -0.70 -36.08 -16.33
N ARG A 24 -0.08 -34.96 -16.74
CA ARG A 24 -0.16 -34.47 -18.11
C ARG A 24 0.53 -35.42 -19.09
N SER A 25 1.73 -35.89 -18.76
CA SER A 25 2.50 -36.82 -19.59
C SER A 25 1.79 -38.16 -19.72
N LEU A 26 1.27 -38.72 -18.63
CA LEU A 26 0.53 -39.98 -18.66
C LEU A 26 -0.73 -39.89 -19.53
N ARG A 27 -1.44 -38.75 -19.50
CA ARG A 27 -2.57 -38.49 -20.40
C ARG A 27 -2.13 -38.41 -21.86
N ALA A 28 -1.01 -37.75 -22.13
CA ALA A 28 -0.46 -37.63 -23.49
C ALA A 28 0.05 -38.96 -24.04
N SER A 29 0.53 -39.85 -23.17
CA SER A 29 0.98 -41.21 -23.53
C SER A 29 -0.14 -42.25 -23.50
N SER A 30 -1.41 -41.84 -23.41
CA SER A 30 -2.57 -42.74 -23.35
C SER A 30 -2.50 -43.77 -22.20
N GLY A 31 -1.89 -43.40 -21.08
CA GLY A 31 -1.75 -44.27 -19.92
C GLY A 31 -0.52 -45.17 -19.93
N ASP A 32 0.40 -45.00 -20.88
CA ASP A 32 1.68 -45.70 -20.87
C ASP A 32 2.59 -45.16 -19.77
N PHE A 33 2.88 -46.02 -18.78
CA PHE A 33 3.72 -45.73 -17.63
C PHE A 33 5.23 -45.82 -17.94
N ASP A 34 5.62 -46.46 -19.04
CA ASP A 34 7.00 -46.58 -19.49
C ASP A 34 7.40 -45.43 -20.44
N ALA A 35 6.44 -44.61 -20.87
CA ALA A 35 6.69 -43.45 -21.70
C ALA A 35 7.57 -42.40 -21.00
N PHE A 36 8.53 -41.86 -21.74
CA PHE A 36 9.40 -40.79 -21.23
C PHE A 36 8.63 -39.48 -21.01
N MET A 37 9.00 -38.74 -19.96
CA MET A 37 8.51 -37.38 -19.70
C MET A 37 9.65 -36.37 -19.68
N VAL A 38 9.37 -35.14 -20.12
CA VAL A 38 10.34 -34.03 -20.09
C VAL A 38 10.30 -33.35 -18.72
N VAL A 39 11.45 -33.24 -18.07
CA VAL A 39 11.61 -32.55 -16.79
C VAL A 39 11.86 -31.06 -17.03
N ASN A 40 10.89 -30.21 -16.70
CA ASN A 40 10.96 -28.75 -16.87
C ASN A 40 11.68 -28.05 -15.70
N SER A 41 11.81 -26.73 -15.78
CA SER A 41 12.47 -25.90 -14.75
C SER A 41 11.80 -26.00 -13.39
N ASP A 42 10.47 -25.98 -13.33
CA ASP A 42 9.71 -26.01 -12.07
C ASP A 42 9.93 -27.36 -11.36
N MET A 43 9.93 -28.45 -12.11
CA MET A 43 10.23 -29.79 -11.62
C MET A 43 11.67 -29.90 -11.11
N LYS A 44 12.64 -29.31 -11.84
CA LYS A 44 14.03 -29.26 -11.39
C LYS A 44 14.17 -28.48 -10.08
N SER A 45 13.47 -27.34 -9.96
CA SER A 45 13.48 -26.54 -8.73
C SER A 45 12.91 -27.31 -7.53
N ASP A 46 11.78 -27.99 -7.71
CA ASP A 46 11.20 -28.85 -6.67
C ASP A 46 12.17 -29.99 -6.30
N LEU A 47 12.77 -30.68 -7.28
CA LEU A 47 13.74 -31.76 -7.04
C LEU A 47 15.00 -31.27 -6.33
N LEU A 48 15.54 -30.11 -6.71
CA LEU A 48 16.70 -29.50 -6.07
C LEU A 48 16.41 -29.19 -4.60
N TRP A 49 15.24 -28.61 -4.31
CA TRP A 49 14.83 -28.37 -2.93
C TRP A 49 14.85 -29.67 -2.11
N TRP A 50 14.36 -30.78 -2.67
CA TRP A 50 14.41 -32.08 -1.99
C TRP A 50 15.84 -32.57 -1.76
N ILE A 51 16.72 -32.48 -2.75
CA ILE A 51 18.12 -32.89 -2.62
C ILE A 51 18.81 -32.10 -1.50
N GLU A 52 18.53 -30.81 -1.39
CA GLU A 52 19.14 -29.90 -0.42
C GLU A 52 18.57 -30.05 0.99
N ASN A 53 17.30 -30.45 1.13
CA ASN A 53 16.57 -30.35 2.40
C ASN A 53 16.17 -31.70 3.02
N VAL A 54 16.10 -32.80 2.26
CA VAL A 54 15.52 -34.06 2.77
C VAL A 54 16.26 -34.66 3.96
N SER A 55 17.58 -34.47 4.05
CA SER A 55 18.41 -35.04 5.11
C SER A 55 18.39 -34.24 6.42
N SER A 56 18.04 -32.95 6.35
CA SER A 56 18.09 -32.01 7.48
C SER A 56 16.71 -31.58 7.98
N GLN A 57 15.68 -31.66 7.13
CA GLN A 57 14.32 -31.31 7.51
C GLN A 57 13.74 -32.29 8.53
N GLN A 58 13.02 -31.74 9.49
CA GLN A 58 12.29 -32.48 10.51
C GLN A 58 10.91 -31.88 10.64
N ARG A 59 9.88 -32.72 10.65
CA ARG A 59 8.52 -32.30 10.93
C ARG A 59 8.27 -32.32 12.43
N LYS A 60 7.81 -31.21 12.98
CA LYS A 60 7.38 -31.17 14.38
C LYS A 60 6.11 -31.99 14.55
N ILE A 61 6.06 -32.78 15.63
CA ILE A 61 4.84 -33.53 16.00
C ILE A 61 3.77 -32.55 16.49
N ASP A 62 4.21 -31.52 17.22
CA ASP A 62 3.38 -30.45 17.75
C ASP A 62 4.08 -29.10 17.53
N HIS A 63 3.30 -28.11 17.10
CA HIS A 63 3.76 -26.73 16.95
C HIS A 63 3.46 -25.86 18.18
N GLY A 64 2.90 -26.45 19.23
CA GLY A 64 2.60 -25.80 20.49
C GLY A 64 1.23 -25.13 20.49
N GLN A 65 1.02 -24.26 21.47
CA GLN A 65 -0.22 -23.49 21.58
C GLN A 65 -0.26 -22.39 20.53
N CYS A 66 -1.47 -22.07 20.07
CA CYS A 66 -1.69 -21.00 19.13
C CYS A 66 -1.43 -19.64 19.80
N ASP A 67 -0.52 -18.86 19.22
CA ASP A 67 -0.19 -17.53 19.71
C ASP A 67 -1.20 -16.48 19.24
N LEU A 68 -1.65 -16.59 17.98
CA LEU A 68 -2.56 -15.63 17.34
C LEU A 68 -3.66 -16.33 16.55
N THR A 69 -4.89 -15.85 16.71
CA THR A 69 -6.02 -16.25 15.84
C THR A 69 -6.41 -15.08 14.94
N ILE A 70 -6.42 -15.33 13.63
CA ILE A 70 -6.80 -14.36 12.59
C ILE A 70 -8.05 -14.86 11.90
N TYR A 71 -9.02 -13.98 11.69
CA TYR A 71 -10.20 -14.23 10.87
C TYR A 71 -10.02 -13.51 9.55
N SER A 72 -10.25 -14.19 8.43
CA SER A 72 -10.19 -13.56 7.10
C SER A 72 -11.44 -13.88 6.29
N ASP A 73 -11.76 -12.98 5.38
CA ASP A 73 -12.91 -13.10 4.49
C ASP A 73 -12.63 -12.38 3.17
N ALA A 74 -13.21 -12.89 2.09
CA ALA A 74 -13.19 -12.22 0.80
C ALA A 74 -14.60 -11.98 0.25
N SER A 75 -14.76 -10.85 -0.43
CA SER A 75 -15.87 -10.62 -1.34
C SER A 75 -15.35 -10.44 -2.76
N MET A 76 -16.26 -10.28 -3.73
CA MET A 76 -15.84 -9.88 -5.09
C MET A 76 -15.25 -8.46 -5.15
N SER A 77 -15.43 -7.65 -4.11
CA SER A 77 -15.02 -6.23 -4.10
C SER A 77 -13.80 -5.93 -3.23
N GLY A 78 -13.51 -6.77 -2.24
CA GLY A 78 -12.38 -6.56 -1.34
C GLY A 78 -12.15 -7.71 -0.37
N TRP A 79 -11.23 -7.49 0.55
CA TRP A 79 -10.86 -8.40 1.63
C TRP A 79 -11.05 -7.77 2.98
N GLY A 80 -11.29 -8.61 3.97
CA GLY A 80 -11.38 -8.21 5.37
C GLY A 80 -10.61 -9.18 6.25
N ALA A 81 -10.03 -8.66 7.32
CA ALA A 81 -9.43 -9.49 8.34
C ALA A 81 -9.55 -8.87 9.74
N VAL A 82 -9.60 -9.74 10.73
CA VAL A 82 -9.76 -9.37 12.13
C VAL A 82 -8.79 -10.17 12.99
N MET A 83 -8.11 -9.47 13.89
CA MET A 83 -7.26 -10.07 14.91
C MET A 83 -7.47 -9.28 16.20
N ASN A 84 -8.00 -9.95 17.23
CA ASN A 84 -8.45 -9.30 18.47
C ASN A 84 -9.38 -8.10 18.13
N ASP A 85 -9.11 -6.91 18.69
CA ASP A 85 -9.88 -5.68 18.44
C ASP A 85 -9.42 -4.91 17.17
N THR A 86 -8.50 -5.47 16.38
CA THR A 86 -7.99 -4.80 15.18
C THR A 86 -8.69 -5.35 13.94
N HIS A 87 -9.35 -4.45 13.20
CA HIS A 87 -10.10 -4.75 11.99
C HIS A 87 -9.49 -4.01 10.80
N ILE A 88 -9.03 -4.78 9.83
CA ILE A 88 -8.43 -4.29 8.60
C ILE A 88 -9.19 -4.83 7.39
N GLY A 89 -9.00 -4.18 6.25
CA GLY A 89 -9.62 -4.56 5.01
C GLY A 89 -9.41 -3.47 3.97
N GLY A 90 -9.63 -3.83 2.72
CA GLY A 90 -9.42 -2.94 1.60
C GLY A 90 -9.99 -3.53 0.32
N ARG A 91 -10.00 -2.73 -0.73
CA ARG A 91 -10.47 -3.17 -2.04
C ARG A 91 -9.44 -4.06 -2.73
N TRP A 92 -9.94 -4.87 -3.64
CA TRP A 92 -9.11 -5.50 -4.65
C TRP A 92 -8.68 -4.49 -5.70
N SER A 93 -7.51 -4.69 -6.29
CA SER A 93 -7.21 -4.05 -7.56
C SER A 93 -8.12 -4.60 -8.65
N ASN A 94 -8.20 -3.90 -9.78
CA ASN A 94 -8.97 -4.37 -10.94
C ASN A 94 -8.57 -5.81 -11.34
N SER A 95 -7.27 -6.07 -11.48
CA SER A 95 -6.74 -7.40 -11.84
C SER A 95 -6.95 -8.48 -10.77
N GLU A 96 -7.02 -8.10 -9.50
CA GLU A 96 -7.32 -9.04 -8.42
C GLU A 96 -8.79 -9.43 -8.42
N SER A 97 -9.71 -8.47 -8.58
CA SER A 97 -11.16 -8.70 -8.54
C SER A 97 -11.67 -9.65 -9.64
N GLU A 98 -10.93 -9.80 -10.74
CA GLU A 98 -11.22 -10.75 -11.82
C GLU A 98 -11.05 -12.22 -11.41
N ASN A 99 -10.46 -12.48 -10.24
CA ASN A 99 -10.22 -13.84 -9.79
C ASN A 99 -11.45 -14.51 -9.22
N HIS A 100 -11.49 -15.85 -9.35
CA HIS A 100 -12.50 -16.67 -8.73
C HIS A 100 -12.47 -16.53 -7.20
N ILE A 101 -13.62 -16.59 -6.53
CA ILE A 101 -13.76 -16.38 -5.09
C ILE A 101 -12.80 -17.24 -4.25
N ASN A 102 -12.61 -18.53 -4.56
CA ASN A 102 -11.63 -19.38 -3.86
C ASN A 102 -10.20 -18.81 -3.85
N TYR A 103 -9.79 -18.11 -4.92
CA TYR A 103 -8.48 -17.44 -4.99
C TYR A 103 -8.48 -16.17 -4.15
N LEU A 104 -9.55 -15.38 -4.19
CA LEU A 104 -9.70 -14.19 -3.37
C LEU A 104 -9.70 -14.52 -1.87
N GLU A 105 -10.33 -15.63 -1.47
CA GLU A 105 -10.31 -16.13 -0.08
C GLU A 105 -8.90 -16.46 0.40
N LEU A 106 -8.14 -17.20 -0.41
CA LEU A 106 -6.75 -17.51 -0.09
C LEU A 106 -5.86 -16.24 -0.11
N LEU A 107 -6.16 -15.29 -0.99
CA LEU A 107 -5.45 -14.02 -1.07
C LEU A 107 -5.75 -13.13 0.14
N ALA A 108 -7.00 -13.08 0.59
CA ALA A 108 -7.42 -12.37 1.80
C ALA A 108 -6.71 -12.94 3.04
N CYS A 109 -6.62 -14.27 3.15
CA CYS A 109 -5.80 -14.94 4.16
C CYS A 109 -4.33 -14.49 4.09
N PHE A 110 -3.74 -14.43 2.90
CA PHE A 110 -2.35 -14.00 2.76
C PHE A 110 -2.17 -12.51 3.14
N PHE A 111 -3.11 -11.66 2.74
CA PHE A 111 -3.12 -10.25 3.09
C PHE A 111 -3.26 -10.04 4.60
N ALA A 112 -4.11 -10.82 5.26
CA ALA A 112 -4.24 -10.81 6.71
C ALA A 112 -2.92 -11.18 7.41
N LEU A 113 -2.25 -12.24 6.95
CA LEU A 113 -0.93 -12.64 7.47
C LEU A 113 0.11 -11.54 7.28
N LYS A 114 0.24 -10.98 6.06
CA LYS A 114 1.20 -9.91 5.78
C LYS A 114 0.96 -8.67 6.64
N SER A 115 -0.30 -8.35 6.92
CA SER A 115 -0.68 -7.16 7.68
C SER A 115 -0.44 -7.34 9.19
N PHE A 116 -0.92 -8.45 9.77
CA PHE A 116 -0.84 -8.68 11.21
C PHE A 116 0.48 -9.28 11.66
N CYS A 117 1.09 -10.13 10.84
CA CYS A 117 2.30 -10.88 11.20
C CYS A 117 3.58 -10.26 10.63
N LYS A 118 3.53 -9.02 10.12
CA LYS A 118 4.69 -8.36 9.49
C LYS A 118 5.95 -8.35 10.36
N LEU A 119 5.78 -8.05 11.65
CA LEU A 119 6.84 -7.94 12.65
C LEU A 119 6.92 -9.16 13.58
N HIS A 120 6.16 -10.22 13.30
CA HIS A 120 6.16 -11.43 14.09
C HIS A 120 7.12 -12.47 13.52
N SER A 121 7.73 -13.27 14.38
CA SER A 121 8.58 -14.39 13.99
C SER A 121 8.55 -15.46 15.07
N GLY A 122 8.64 -16.73 14.67
CA GLY A 122 8.71 -17.86 15.62
C GLY A 122 7.39 -18.22 16.30
N ILE A 123 6.25 -17.87 15.70
CA ILE A 123 4.91 -18.04 16.29
C ILE A 123 4.04 -19.03 15.51
N TYR A 124 3.00 -19.54 16.16
CA TYR A 124 1.92 -20.30 15.54
C TYR A 124 0.65 -19.45 15.40
N VAL A 125 0.22 -19.24 14.15
CA VAL A 125 -1.01 -18.54 13.80
C VAL A 125 -2.10 -19.50 13.32
N LYS A 126 -3.28 -19.42 13.95
CA LYS A 126 -4.49 -20.10 13.48
C LYS A 126 -5.36 -19.15 12.68
N ILE A 127 -5.76 -19.57 11.49
CA ILE A 127 -6.55 -18.78 10.56
C ILE A 127 -7.96 -19.36 10.46
N MET A 128 -8.96 -18.54 10.70
CA MET A 128 -10.36 -18.88 10.62
C MET A 128 -10.92 -18.34 9.31
N MET A 129 -11.48 -19.23 8.49
CA MET A 129 -12.00 -18.91 7.14
C MET A 129 -13.34 -19.61 6.93
N ASP A 130 -14.24 -19.05 6.14
CA ASP A 130 -15.51 -19.69 5.78
C ASP A 130 -15.42 -20.52 4.48
N ASN A 131 -14.36 -20.34 3.69
CA ASN A 131 -14.13 -21.10 2.48
C ASN A 131 -13.31 -22.39 2.72
N THR A 132 -13.98 -23.54 2.64
CA THR A 132 -13.35 -24.86 2.83
C THR A 132 -12.25 -25.18 1.81
N THR A 133 -12.33 -24.63 0.60
CA THR A 133 -11.27 -24.81 -0.40
C THR A 133 -10.00 -24.10 0.05
N ALA A 134 -10.10 -22.83 0.48
CA ALA A 134 -8.97 -22.07 0.99
C ALA A 134 -8.36 -22.72 2.26
N VAL A 135 -9.20 -23.21 3.18
CA VAL A 135 -8.76 -24.00 4.36
C VAL A 135 -7.92 -25.21 3.93
N SER A 136 -8.41 -25.98 2.94
CA SER A 136 -7.70 -27.13 2.41
C SER A 136 -6.36 -26.73 1.77
N TYR A 137 -6.32 -25.64 1.01
CA TYR A 137 -5.10 -25.15 0.39
C TYR A 137 -4.06 -24.70 1.42
N VAL A 138 -4.46 -24.03 2.51
CA VAL A 138 -3.53 -23.68 3.59
C VAL A 138 -2.99 -24.95 4.26
N ASN A 139 -3.86 -25.83 4.76
CA ASN A 139 -3.45 -27.01 5.54
C ASN A 139 -2.69 -28.07 4.74
N ASN A 140 -2.96 -28.17 3.44
CA ASN A 140 -2.23 -29.07 2.55
C ASN A 140 -1.02 -28.39 1.90
N MET A 141 -0.78 -27.10 2.15
CA MET A 141 0.28 -26.31 1.55
C MET A 141 0.16 -26.20 0.02
N GLY A 142 -1.05 -26.17 -0.52
CA GLY A 142 -1.37 -26.08 -1.96
C GLY A 142 -2.33 -27.16 -2.45
N GLY A 143 -2.50 -27.26 -3.77
CA GLY A 143 -3.44 -28.20 -4.41
C GLY A 143 -3.12 -28.46 -5.88
N ILE A 144 -3.55 -29.60 -6.43
CA ILE A 144 -3.15 -30.01 -7.80
C ILE A 144 -4.06 -29.36 -8.88
N THR A 145 -5.33 -29.12 -8.55
CA THR A 145 -6.39 -28.76 -9.50
C THR A 145 -6.19 -27.37 -10.13
N SER A 146 -5.96 -26.35 -9.31
CA SER A 146 -5.74 -24.98 -9.79
C SER A 146 -4.28 -24.57 -9.60
N LEU A 147 -3.59 -24.33 -10.73
CA LEU A 147 -2.22 -23.82 -10.74
C LEU A 147 -2.11 -22.45 -10.08
N LYS A 148 -3.11 -21.59 -10.27
CA LYS A 148 -3.11 -20.22 -9.73
C LYS A 148 -3.22 -20.22 -8.20
N LEU A 149 -4.15 -21.02 -7.66
CA LEU A 149 -4.29 -21.20 -6.20
C LEU A 149 -3.06 -21.84 -5.57
N ASP A 150 -2.45 -22.79 -6.27
CA ASP A 150 -1.27 -23.49 -5.76
C ASP A 150 -0.03 -22.61 -5.69
N ARG A 151 0.17 -21.77 -6.71
CA ARG A 151 1.23 -20.75 -6.67
C ARG A 151 1.02 -19.79 -5.50
N LEU A 152 -0.21 -19.30 -5.31
CA LEU A 152 -0.53 -18.43 -4.19
C LEU A 152 -0.33 -19.11 -2.82
N ALA A 153 -0.73 -20.38 -2.68
CA ALA A 153 -0.46 -21.14 -1.46
C ALA A 153 1.03 -21.33 -1.20
N LYS A 154 1.83 -21.55 -2.26
CA LYS A 154 3.28 -21.65 -2.17
C LYS A 154 3.89 -20.32 -1.72
N ASP A 155 3.49 -19.20 -2.31
CA ASP A 155 3.95 -17.87 -1.93
C ASP A 155 3.60 -17.53 -0.47
N LEU A 156 2.37 -17.86 -0.05
CA LEU A 156 1.89 -17.70 1.32
C LEU A 156 2.76 -18.47 2.31
N TRP A 157 3.03 -19.74 2.05
CA TRP A 157 3.86 -20.55 2.93
C TRP A 157 5.33 -20.15 2.90
N LEU A 158 5.90 -19.82 1.75
CA LEU A 158 7.29 -19.34 1.67
C LEU A 158 7.49 -18.06 2.48
N TRP A 159 6.51 -17.15 2.44
CA TRP A 159 6.52 -15.94 3.26
C TRP A 159 6.48 -16.26 4.78
N CYS A 160 5.73 -17.29 5.17
CA CYS A 160 5.67 -17.75 6.57
C CYS A 160 6.98 -18.43 7.00
N ILE A 161 7.56 -19.28 6.14
CA ILE A 161 8.82 -20.00 6.39
C ILE A 161 9.96 -19.02 6.65
N GLU A 162 10.08 -17.96 5.83
CA GLU A 162 11.10 -16.91 6.00
C GLU A 162 11.04 -16.26 7.40
N ARG A 163 9.85 -16.23 8.02
CA ARG A 163 9.61 -15.64 9.34
C ARG A 163 9.54 -16.66 10.46
N ASN A 164 9.77 -17.95 10.18
CA ASN A 164 9.55 -19.03 11.14
C ASN A 164 8.13 -18.98 11.75
N ILE A 165 7.13 -18.65 10.92
CA ILE A 165 5.72 -18.65 11.31
C ILE A 165 5.13 -19.99 10.86
N TRP A 166 4.53 -20.71 11.80
CA TRP A 166 3.69 -21.85 11.48
C TRP A 166 2.24 -21.40 11.35
N ILE A 167 1.51 -21.93 10.38
CA ILE A 167 0.10 -21.60 10.18
C ILE A 167 -0.76 -22.86 10.10
N SER A 168 -2.01 -22.75 10.56
CA SER A 168 -3.07 -23.70 10.28
C SER A 168 -4.36 -22.97 9.96
N ALA A 169 -5.25 -23.59 9.19
CA ALA A 169 -6.56 -23.05 8.87
C ALA A 169 -7.68 -23.91 9.48
N SER A 170 -8.76 -23.28 9.90
CA SER A 170 -9.99 -23.94 10.36
C SER A 170 -11.21 -23.28 9.75
N HIS A 171 -12.20 -24.10 9.40
CA HIS A 171 -13.45 -23.60 8.87
C HIS A 171 -14.31 -22.98 9.98
N ILE A 172 -14.94 -21.85 9.69
CA ILE A 172 -16.01 -21.25 10.49
C ILE A 172 -17.24 -20.97 9.63
N PRO A 173 -18.47 -21.09 10.14
CA PRO A 173 -19.65 -20.65 9.40
C PRO A 173 -19.59 -19.16 9.07
N GLY A 174 -19.90 -18.77 7.83
CA GLY A 174 -19.87 -17.36 7.40
C GLY A 174 -20.77 -16.44 8.24
N GLU A 175 -21.88 -16.95 8.77
CA GLU A 175 -22.76 -16.23 9.72
C GLU A 175 -22.05 -15.81 11.02
N THR A 176 -20.97 -16.49 11.39
CA THR A 176 -20.14 -16.16 12.55
C THR A 176 -18.93 -15.28 12.19
N ASN A 177 -18.59 -15.15 10.90
CA ASN A 177 -17.45 -14.36 10.41
C ASN A 177 -17.79 -12.88 10.13
N VAL A 178 -18.78 -12.34 10.86
CA VAL A 178 -19.43 -11.04 10.57
C VAL A 178 -18.44 -9.89 10.43
N CYS A 179 -17.42 -9.84 11.28
CA CYS A 179 -16.50 -8.71 11.30
C CYS A 179 -15.54 -8.70 10.10
N ALA A 180 -15.04 -9.87 9.67
CA ALA A 180 -14.20 -9.97 8.49
C ALA A 180 -15.03 -9.75 7.21
N ASP A 181 -16.23 -10.34 7.15
CA ASP A 181 -17.21 -10.13 6.07
C ASP A 181 -17.58 -8.65 5.89
N HIS A 182 -17.83 -7.94 7.00
CA HIS A 182 -18.10 -6.52 6.96
C HIS A 182 -16.91 -5.74 6.35
N LYS A 183 -15.68 -6.09 6.71
CA LYS A 183 -14.48 -5.42 6.19
C LYS A 183 -14.16 -5.78 4.74
N SER A 184 -14.60 -6.94 4.25
CA SER A 184 -14.46 -7.32 2.84
C SER A 184 -15.46 -6.62 1.91
N ARG A 185 -16.51 -5.97 2.47
CA ARG A 185 -17.63 -5.37 1.70
C ARG A 185 -17.87 -3.89 1.94
N LYS A 186 -17.41 -3.33 3.07
CA LYS A 186 -17.65 -1.93 3.45
C LYS A 186 -16.35 -1.14 3.52
N PHE A 187 -16.23 -0.17 2.63
CA PHE A 187 -15.04 0.66 2.43
C PHE A 187 -15.31 2.11 2.83
N ASP A 188 -14.29 2.78 3.36
CA ASP A 188 -14.33 4.23 3.62
C ASP A 188 -13.56 4.94 2.50
N ASP A 189 -14.22 5.09 1.36
CA ASP A 189 -13.56 5.60 0.14
C ASP A 189 -13.27 7.12 0.21
N GLN A 190 -13.67 7.82 1.28
CA GLN A 190 -13.42 9.26 1.44
C GLN A 190 -11.96 9.60 1.72
N LEU A 191 -11.15 8.61 2.10
CA LEU A 191 -9.75 8.78 2.48
C LEU A 191 -8.76 8.31 1.40
N GLU A 192 -9.24 7.71 0.31
CA GLU A 192 -8.41 6.97 -0.66
C GLU A 192 -8.03 7.78 -1.91
N TRP A 193 -8.19 9.10 -1.91
CA TRP A 193 -7.96 9.94 -3.09
C TRP A 193 -6.50 9.95 -3.55
N MET A 194 -6.27 9.54 -4.80
CA MET A 194 -4.98 9.45 -5.46
C MET A 194 -4.79 10.62 -6.44
N LEU A 195 -3.65 11.30 -6.36
CA LEU A 195 -3.26 12.28 -7.38
C LEU A 195 -3.02 11.57 -8.72
N ASP A 196 -3.33 12.20 -9.85
CA ASP A 196 -2.97 11.66 -11.18
C ASP A 196 -1.46 11.29 -11.22
N PRO A 197 -1.10 10.02 -11.50
CA PRO A 197 0.30 9.58 -11.58
C PRO A 197 1.18 10.42 -12.52
N LYS A 198 0.60 10.96 -13.61
CA LYS A 198 1.32 11.87 -14.52
C LYS A 198 1.65 13.20 -13.85
N VAL A 199 0.72 13.71 -13.03
CA VAL A 199 0.93 14.95 -12.27
C VAL A 199 1.91 14.71 -11.13
N PHE A 200 1.79 13.59 -10.42
CA PHE A 200 2.79 13.16 -9.44
C PHE A 200 4.19 13.12 -10.06
N LYS A 201 4.34 12.48 -11.23
CA LYS A 201 5.63 12.41 -11.94
C LYS A 201 6.18 13.80 -12.27
N LEU A 202 5.35 14.72 -12.78
CA LEU A 202 5.77 16.10 -13.05
C LEU A 202 6.21 16.85 -11.77
N ILE A 203 5.55 16.60 -10.64
CA ILE A 203 5.94 17.18 -9.34
C ILE A 203 7.28 16.58 -8.88
N SER A 204 7.47 15.27 -9.00
CA SER A 204 8.72 14.59 -8.66
C SER A 204 9.89 15.03 -9.56
N ASP A 205 9.66 15.22 -10.85
CA ASP A 205 10.67 15.76 -11.77
C ASP A 205 11.07 17.19 -11.39
N ARG A 206 10.14 17.96 -10.82
CA ARG A 206 10.39 19.34 -10.38
C ARG A 206 11.09 19.42 -9.02
N PHE A 207 10.62 18.67 -8.04
CA PHE A 207 11.06 18.79 -6.64
C PHE A 207 11.98 17.66 -6.18
N GLY A 208 12.27 16.69 -7.02
CA GLY A 208 13.02 15.47 -6.70
C GLY A 208 12.10 14.28 -6.43
N GLU A 209 12.64 13.08 -6.58
CA GLU A 209 11.90 11.82 -6.38
C GLU A 209 11.74 11.50 -4.89
N PRO A 210 10.50 11.43 -4.35
CA PRO A 210 10.26 11.03 -2.97
C PRO A 210 10.54 9.54 -2.76
N GLU A 211 11.08 9.20 -1.59
CA GLU A 211 11.44 7.83 -1.21
C GLU A 211 10.25 7.04 -0.64
N ILE A 212 9.25 7.75 -0.10
CA ILE A 212 8.09 7.17 0.55
C ILE A 212 6.84 8.04 0.40
N ASP A 213 5.70 7.40 0.17
CA ASP A 213 4.37 7.99 0.22
C ASP A 213 3.80 7.80 1.62
N LEU A 214 3.66 8.90 2.36
CA LEU A 214 3.32 8.86 3.77
C LEU A 214 1.82 8.66 4.05
N PHE A 215 0.95 8.78 3.05
CA PHE A 215 -0.50 8.74 3.23
C PHE A 215 -1.16 7.92 2.13
N ALA A 216 -0.80 6.64 2.06
CA ALA A 216 -1.26 5.76 0.99
C ALA A 216 -1.67 4.36 1.46
N SER A 217 -2.52 3.72 0.67
CA SER A 217 -2.82 2.30 0.68
C SER A 217 -2.08 1.61 -0.47
N ARG A 218 -2.14 0.27 -0.52
CA ARG A 218 -1.58 -0.51 -1.63
C ARG A 218 -2.06 -0.05 -3.01
N LEU A 219 -3.29 0.47 -3.11
CA LEU A 219 -3.94 0.83 -4.37
C LEU A 219 -3.64 2.26 -4.84
N ASN A 220 -3.33 3.19 -3.93
CA ASN A 220 -3.06 4.60 -4.29
C ASN A 220 -1.61 5.06 -4.05
N LYS A 221 -0.72 4.17 -3.60
CA LYS A 221 0.70 4.50 -3.42
C LYS A 221 1.31 5.06 -4.71
N GLN A 222 2.03 6.17 -4.58
CA GLN A 222 2.77 6.78 -5.68
C GLN A 222 4.25 6.38 -5.70
N THR A 223 4.73 5.72 -4.65
CA THR A 223 6.10 5.23 -4.50
C THR A 223 6.12 3.76 -4.08
N PRO A 224 7.23 3.03 -4.29
CA PRO A 224 7.34 1.63 -3.89
C PRO A 224 7.17 1.42 -2.37
N ASN A 225 7.79 2.29 -1.56
CA ASN A 225 7.60 2.32 -0.12
C ASN A 225 6.46 3.25 0.23
N TYR A 226 5.60 2.86 1.15
CA TYR A 226 4.50 3.73 1.59
C TYR A 226 4.09 3.45 3.04
N CYS A 227 3.38 4.40 3.64
CA CYS A 227 2.83 4.30 4.98
C CYS A 227 1.31 4.36 4.92
N SER A 228 0.66 3.35 5.50
CA SER A 228 -0.78 3.20 5.52
C SER A 228 -1.38 3.61 6.86
N TRP A 229 -2.64 4.03 6.87
CA TRP A 229 -3.32 4.40 8.11
C TRP A 229 -3.49 3.21 9.07
N LYS A 230 -3.84 2.05 8.52
CA LYS A 230 -4.00 0.76 9.21
C LYS A 230 -3.01 -0.27 8.65
N PRO A 231 -2.78 -1.40 9.34
CA PRO A 231 -1.98 -2.49 8.76
C PRO A 231 -2.50 -2.86 7.36
N ASP A 232 -1.60 -2.76 6.38
CA ASP A 232 -1.84 -3.05 4.97
C ASP A 232 -0.73 -4.04 4.51
N PRO A 233 -1.05 -5.05 3.68
CA PRO A 233 -0.15 -6.15 3.34
C PRO A 233 1.24 -5.75 2.84
N GLU A 234 1.38 -4.61 2.18
CA GLU A 234 2.65 -4.20 1.57
C GLU A 234 3.20 -2.89 2.15
N ALA A 235 2.49 -2.27 3.09
CA ALA A 235 2.91 -0.98 3.64
C ALA A 235 4.21 -1.14 4.41
N MET A 236 5.16 -0.22 4.22
CA MET A 236 6.43 -0.20 4.95
C MET A 236 6.22 0.14 6.44
N TYR A 237 5.35 1.10 6.70
CA TYR A 237 4.96 1.53 8.04
C TYR A 237 3.44 1.61 8.16
N VAL A 238 2.97 1.63 9.41
CA VAL A 238 1.58 1.89 9.77
C VAL A 238 1.52 3.17 10.58
N ASN A 239 0.53 4.01 10.30
CA ASN A 239 0.32 5.32 10.88
C ASN A 239 1.52 6.26 10.64
N ALA A 240 1.37 7.16 9.67
CA ALA A 240 2.40 8.14 9.30
C ALA A 240 2.90 8.95 10.50
N PHE A 241 2.03 9.28 11.46
CA PHE A 241 2.39 10.12 12.59
C PHE A 241 3.26 9.42 13.64
N SER A 242 3.36 8.08 13.63
CA SER A 242 4.28 7.33 14.49
C SER A 242 5.68 7.10 13.89
N VAL A 243 5.89 7.50 12.63
CA VAL A 243 7.18 7.36 11.94
C VAL A 243 8.00 8.63 12.11
N ASP A 244 9.32 8.50 12.23
CA ASP A 244 10.26 9.63 12.17
C ASP A 244 10.46 10.05 10.71
N TRP A 245 9.92 11.22 10.34
CA TRP A 245 9.95 11.72 8.95
C TRP A 245 11.31 12.30 8.54
N SER A 246 12.25 12.48 9.47
CA SER A 246 13.60 12.96 9.15
C SER A 246 14.43 11.95 8.34
N LYS A 247 14.00 10.68 8.33
CA LYS A 247 14.75 9.56 7.76
C LYS A 247 14.63 9.40 6.25
N PHE A 248 13.75 10.16 5.60
CA PHE A 248 13.44 10.00 4.19
C PHE A 248 12.92 11.30 3.59
N TYR A 249 13.04 11.45 2.27
CA TYR A 249 12.31 12.45 1.52
C TYR A 249 10.87 11.98 1.23
N GLY A 250 9.88 12.58 1.88
CA GLY A 250 8.50 12.09 1.87
C GLY A 250 7.57 12.79 0.85
N TYR A 251 6.61 12.05 0.31
CA TYR A 251 5.45 12.60 -0.40
C TYR A 251 4.19 12.51 0.46
N LEU A 252 3.42 13.59 0.51
CA LEU A 252 2.22 13.73 1.33
C LEU A 252 1.05 14.18 0.46
N ASN A 253 0.06 13.30 0.33
CA ASN A 253 -1.28 13.63 -0.13
C ASN A 253 -2.33 13.23 0.93
N PRO A 254 -2.29 13.86 2.13
CA PRO A 254 -3.14 13.45 3.24
C PRO A 254 -4.58 13.91 3.02
N PRO A 255 -5.56 13.28 3.71
CA PRO A 255 -6.87 13.90 3.94
C PRO A 255 -6.67 15.34 4.41
N PHE A 256 -7.35 16.31 3.76
CA PHE A 256 -7.05 17.73 3.98
C PHE A 256 -7.26 18.20 5.42
N SER A 257 -8.11 17.50 6.19
CA SER A 257 -8.31 17.72 7.63
C SER A 257 -7.06 17.46 8.48
N LEU A 258 -6.10 16.68 7.96
CA LEU A 258 -4.85 16.34 8.64
C LEU A 258 -3.68 17.26 8.26
N LEU A 259 -3.84 18.19 7.31
CA LEU A 259 -2.77 19.08 6.85
C LEU A 259 -2.11 19.86 7.98
N GLY A 260 -2.89 20.38 8.95
CA GLY A 260 -2.32 21.06 10.11
C GLY A 260 -1.40 20.18 10.95
N LYS A 261 -1.75 18.91 11.14
CA LYS A 261 -0.90 17.93 11.82
C LYS A 261 0.34 17.60 11.00
N CYS A 262 0.21 17.48 9.67
CA CYS A 262 1.33 17.22 8.76
C CYS A 262 2.35 18.37 8.79
N VAL A 263 1.89 19.61 8.66
CA VAL A 263 2.73 20.82 8.73
C VAL A 263 3.48 20.88 10.06
N LYS A 264 2.79 20.62 11.17
CA LYS A 264 3.43 20.54 12.48
C LYS A 264 4.49 19.43 12.51
N LYS A 265 4.18 18.24 11.98
CA LYS A 265 5.11 17.11 11.99
C LYS A 265 6.35 17.33 11.11
N VAL A 266 6.21 17.96 9.94
CA VAL A 266 7.37 18.36 9.11
C VAL A 266 8.33 19.24 9.91
N ARG A 267 7.78 20.21 10.66
CA ARG A 267 8.57 21.10 11.52
C ARG A 267 9.22 20.36 12.68
N ASP A 268 8.43 19.60 13.43
CA ASP A 268 8.89 18.92 14.65
C ASP A 268 9.97 17.87 14.34
N ASP A 269 9.85 17.14 13.23
CA ASP A 269 10.80 16.11 12.81
C ASP A 269 11.98 16.68 12.00
N ASN A 270 12.01 17.99 11.69
CA ASN A 270 12.96 18.57 10.72
C ASN A 270 12.94 17.86 9.35
N ALA A 271 11.78 17.33 8.94
CA ALA A 271 11.64 16.53 7.73
C ALA A 271 11.71 17.38 6.46
N GLU A 272 12.04 16.75 5.33
CA GLU A 272 11.88 17.34 4.00
C GLU A 272 10.82 16.56 3.23
N CYS A 273 9.86 17.26 2.63
CA CYS A 273 8.72 16.63 1.99
C CYS A 273 8.18 17.41 0.78
N ILE A 274 7.48 16.70 -0.10
CA ILE A 274 6.54 17.26 -1.07
C ILE A 274 5.13 17.14 -0.47
N VAL A 275 4.44 18.27 -0.31
CA VAL A 275 3.09 18.31 0.25
C VAL A 275 2.11 18.78 -0.81
N VAL A 276 1.10 17.96 -1.11
CA VAL A 276 -0.07 18.36 -1.89
C VAL A 276 -1.11 18.95 -0.94
N ALA A 277 -1.53 20.18 -1.22
CA ALA A 277 -2.48 20.91 -0.38
C ALA A 277 -3.45 21.73 -1.24
N PRO A 278 -4.68 21.96 -0.78
CA PRO A 278 -5.58 22.88 -1.44
C PRO A 278 -5.13 24.33 -1.22
N LEU A 279 -5.32 25.17 -2.22
CA LEU A 279 -5.05 26.60 -2.13
C LEU A 279 -6.15 27.29 -1.30
N TRP A 280 -6.07 27.17 0.02
CA TRP A 280 -7.06 27.72 0.97
C TRP A 280 -6.40 28.72 1.95
N PRO A 281 -6.23 29.99 1.57
CA PRO A 281 -5.52 30.99 2.37
C PRO A 281 -6.13 31.29 3.75
N THR A 282 -7.41 30.97 3.95
CA THR A 282 -8.12 31.20 5.21
C THR A 282 -7.88 30.11 6.25
N GLN A 283 -7.24 28.99 5.89
CA GLN A 283 -6.95 27.91 6.81
C GLN A 283 -5.73 28.21 7.67
N THR A 284 -5.78 27.84 8.96
CA THR A 284 -4.73 28.14 9.94
C THR A 284 -3.38 27.48 9.63
N TRP A 285 -3.40 26.33 8.94
CA TRP A 285 -2.20 25.63 8.50
C TRP A 285 -1.55 26.25 7.27
N PHE A 286 -2.28 27.05 6.47
CA PHE A 286 -1.80 27.61 5.22
C PHE A 286 -0.58 28.54 5.39
N PRO A 287 -0.62 29.58 6.26
CA PRO A 287 0.57 30.41 6.49
C PRO A 287 1.72 29.58 7.08
N GLN A 288 1.42 28.61 7.94
CA GLN A 288 2.45 27.75 8.53
C GLN A 288 3.14 26.85 7.49
N LEU A 289 2.40 26.36 6.49
CA LEU A 289 2.96 25.60 5.37
C LEU A 289 3.91 26.49 4.53
N LEU A 290 3.50 27.72 4.27
CA LEU A 290 4.30 28.68 3.51
C LEU A 290 5.62 29.06 4.22
N GLU A 291 5.63 29.07 5.56
CA GLU A 291 6.88 29.28 6.32
C GLU A 291 7.86 28.12 6.21
N LEU A 292 7.42 26.94 5.77
CA LEU A 292 8.26 25.77 5.59
C LEU A 292 8.79 25.64 4.16
N LEU A 293 8.46 26.56 3.25
CA LEU A 293 8.88 26.47 1.86
C LEU A 293 10.41 26.60 1.73
N VAL A 294 10.97 25.72 0.91
CA VAL A 294 12.36 25.80 0.43
C VAL A 294 12.44 26.10 -1.07
N GLU A 295 11.30 26.11 -1.75
CA GLU A 295 11.15 26.45 -3.16
C GLU A 295 9.74 27.03 -3.41
N ASN A 296 9.57 27.75 -4.53
CA ASN A 296 8.28 28.29 -4.91
C ASN A 296 7.25 27.18 -5.20
N PRO A 297 6.02 27.26 -4.64
CA PRO A 297 4.97 26.30 -4.91
C PRO A 297 4.57 26.22 -6.38
N VAL A 298 4.04 25.06 -6.78
CA VAL A 298 3.43 24.88 -8.10
C VAL A 298 1.93 24.62 -7.97
N ILE A 299 1.12 25.35 -8.71
CA ILE A 299 -0.32 25.11 -8.89
C ILE A 299 -0.48 23.96 -9.87
N LEU A 300 -1.24 22.96 -9.45
CA LEU A 300 -1.49 21.76 -10.25
C LEU A 300 -2.50 22.05 -11.38
N PRO A 301 -2.44 21.31 -12.51
CA PRO A 301 -3.42 21.45 -13.59
C PRO A 301 -4.83 21.21 -13.07
N ARG A 302 -5.80 21.99 -13.53
CA ARG A 302 -7.22 21.71 -13.28
C ARG A 302 -7.70 20.72 -14.33
N ASP A 303 -7.86 19.47 -13.92
CA ASP A 303 -8.39 18.37 -14.73
C ASP A 303 -9.39 17.59 -13.84
N ASP A 304 -10.45 17.06 -14.43
CA ASP A 304 -11.41 16.20 -13.75
C ASP A 304 -10.75 14.91 -13.24
N ASN A 305 -9.64 14.50 -13.86
CA ASN A 305 -8.85 13.32 -13.48
C ASN A 305 -7.72 13.61 -12.49
N LEU A 306 -7.59 14.84 -11.99
CA LEU A 306 -6.45 15.22 -11.13
C LEU A 306 -6.42 14.44 -9.81
N LEU A 307 -7.59 14.15 -9.24
CA LEU A 307 -7.73 13.49 -7.94
C LEU A 307 -8.85 12.45 -8.02
N MET A 308 -8.46 11.19 -8.12
CA MET A 308 -9.33 10.04 -8.42
C MET A 308 -9.26 9.00 -7.32
N GLN A 309 -10.29 8.17 -7.16
CA GLN A 309 -10.14 6.94 -6.39
C GLN A 309 -9.33 5.91 -7.19
N PRO A 310 -8.43 5.15 -6.54
CA PRO A 310 -7.62 4.16 -7.24
C PRO A 310 -8.52 3.05 -7.78
N ASP A 311 -8.24 2.63 -9.02
CA ASP A 311 -8.98 1.59 -9.71
C ASP A 311 -10.51 1.84 -9.81
N GLN A 312 -10.96 3.08 -9.57
CA GLN A 312 -12.34 3.50 -9.76
C GLN A 312 -12.40 4.74 -10.65
N ASP A 313 -13.37 4.77 -11.56
CA ASP A 313 -13.64 5.95 -12.39
C ASP A 313 -14.45 7.00 -11.62
N VAL A 314 -13.97 7.35 -10.41
CA VAL A 314 -14.63 8.25 -9.47
C VAL A 314 -13.69 9.40 -9.13
N CYS A 315 -14.11 10.62 -9.50
CA CYS A 315 -13.38 11.84 -9.21
C CYS A 315 -13.76 12.44 -7.85
N HIS A 316 -12.84 13.20 -7.27
CA HIS A 316 -13.08 13.86 -5.99
C HIS A 316 -14.29 14.81 -6.08
N PRO A 317 -15.25 14.81 -5.11
CA PRO A 317 -16.48 15.61 -5.19
C PRO A 317 -16.24 17.11 -5.38
N LEU A 318 -15.13 17.62 -4.86
CA LEU A 318 -14.72 19.02 -4.97
C LEU A 318 -13.84 19.33 -6.19
N ILE A 319 -13.55 18.38 -7.08
CA ILE A 319 -12.52 18.54 -8.13
C ILE A 319 -12.72 19.80 -9.00
N LYS A 320 -13.99 20.18 -9.27
CA LYS A 320 -14.35 21.35 -10.07
C LYS A 320 -14.05 22.70 -9.39
N THR A 321 -14.03 22.73 -8.06
CA THR A 321 -13.77 23.95 -7.26
C THR A 321 -12.40 23.93 -6.60
N LEU A 322 -11.78 22.75 -6.52
CA LEU A 322 -10.50 22.54 -5.88
C LEU A 322 -9.37 23.09 -6.75
N THR A 323 -8.53 23.93 -6.16
CA THR A 323 -7.23 24.28 -6.73
C THR A 323 -6.18 23.69 -5.82
N LEU A 324 -5.44 22.71 -6.33
CA LEU A 324 -4.35 22.09 -5.58
C LEU A 324 -3.03 22.77 -5.91
N MET A 325 -2.15 22.77 -4.93
CA MET A 325 -0.74 23.14 -5.08
C MET A 325 0.14 22.03 -4.52
N ALA A 326 1.32 21.87 -5.10
CA ALA A 326 2.40 21.09 -4.51
C ALA A 326 3.49 22.02 -3.97
N CYS A 327 3.93 21.74 -2.75
CA CYS A 327 4.92 22.52 -2.02
C CYS A 327 6.07 21.62 -1.62
N ARG A 328 7.31 21.97 -2.01
CA ARG A 328 8.51 21.40 -1.39
C ARG A 328 8.80 22.15 -0.10
N VAL A 329 8.82 21.42 1.01
CA VAL A 329 8.93 22.00 2.36
C VAL A 329 10.02 21.33 3.18
N SER A 330 10.58 22.07 4.13
CA SER A 330 11.52 21.55 5.12
C SER A 330 11.22 22.07 6.52
N GLY A 331 11.38 21.23 7.54
CA GLY A 331 11.39 21.65 8.94
C GLY A 331 12.66 22.38 9.36
N VAL A 332 13.73 22.32 8.55
CA VAL A 332 15.02 22.95 8.85
C VAL A 332 14.94 24.46 8.61
N SER A 333 14.93 25.24 9.70
CA SER A 333 14.68 26.69 9.68
C SER A 333 15.61 27.48 8.76
N CYS A 334 16.91 27.16 8.72
CA CYS A 334 17.88 27.92 7.92
C CYS A 334 17.61 27.83 6.41
N ARG A 335 17.08 26.70 5.91
CA ARG A 335 16.71 26.54 4.49
C ARG A 335 15.51 27.39 4.13
N ASN A 336 14.56 27.49 5.05
CA ASN A 336 13.34 28.27 4.87
C ASN A 336 13.66 29.76 4.86
N GLU A 337 14.53 30.21 5.77
CA GLU A 337 15.01 31.58 5.81
C GLU A 337 15.79 31.94 4.55
N GLU A 338 16.68 31.06 4.08
CA GLU A 338 17.42 31.24 2.84
C GLU A 338 16.47 31.39 1.63
N PHE A 339 15.45 30.54 1.51
CA PHE A 339 14.44 30.65 0.47
C PHE A 339 13.69 31.99 0.54
N LEU A 340 13.23 32.38 1.73
CA LEU A 340 12.48 33.63 1.94
C LEU A 340 13.34 34.88 1.64
N GLN A 341 14.62 34.88 2.00
CA GLN A 341 15.51 36.02 1.74
C GLN A 341 15.74 36.25 0.24
N ARG A 342 15.72 35.18 -0.56
CA ARG A 342 15.82 35.24 -2.03
C ARG A 342 14.56 35.79 -2.71
N GLN A 343 13.43 35.83 -2.00
CA GLN A 343 12.18 36.35 -2.57
C GLN A 343 12.13 37.88 -2.59
N PRO A 344 11.45 38.50 -3.56
CA PRO A 344 11.30 39.94 -3.62
C PRO A 344 10.52 40.47 -2.39
N LEU A 345 10.87 41.68 -1.94
CA LEU A 345 10.11 42.38 -0.91
C LEU A 345 8.71 42.73 -1.46
N SER A 346 7.68 42.59 -0.63
CA SER A 346 6.36 43.13 -0.94
C SER A 346 6.40 44.65 -0.74
N SER A 347 6.79 45.42 -1.76
CA SER A 347 6.81 46.88 -1.65
C SER A 347 5.39 47.46 -1.68
N TRP A 348 5.13 48.37 -0.74
CA TRP A 348 4.10 49.40 -0.85
C TRP A 348 4.81 50.73 -1.01
N HIS A 349 4.43 51.53 -2.00
CA HIS A 349 4.84 52.94 -2.06
C HIS A 349 4.07 53.72 -0.97
N LEU A 350 4.79 54.43 -0.10
CA LEU A 350 4.23 55.36 0.89
C LEU A 350 3.34 56.39 0.18
N GLY A 351 2.02 56.31 0.35
CA GLY A 351 1.05 57.30 -0.16
C GLY A 351 -0.25 56.76 -0.78
N ALA A 352 -0.41 55.45 -0.98
CA ALA A 352 -1.66 54.90 -1.53
C ALA A 352 -2.70 54.56 -0.43
N GLN A 353 -3.97 54.97 -0.61
CA GLN A 353 -5.07 54.57 0.28
C GLN A 353 -5.22 53.05 0.30
N GLY A 354 -5.30 52.48 1.51
CA GLY A 354 -5.39 51.04 1.72
C GLY A 354 -6.66 50.45 1.08
N PRO A 355 -6.56 49.29 0.41
CA PRO A 355 -7.74 48.57 -0.05
C PRO A 355 -8.55 48.13 1.17
N LYS A 356 -9.85 48.38 1.14
CA LYS A 356 -10.79 47.99 2.22
C LYS A 356 -10.91 46.46 2.43
N ASN A 357 -10.17 45.64 1.66
CA ASN A 357 -10.19 44.17 1.73
C ASN A 357 -8.79 43.56 1.55
N ASN A 358 -8.44 42.58 2.39
CA ASN A 358 -7.11 41.96 2.52
C ASN A 358 -6.65 41.02 1.38
N MET A 359 -7.30 41.00 0.21
CA MET A 359 -6.80 40.28 -0.96
C MET A 359 -7.23 40.99 -2.24
N ILE A 360 -6.29 41.65 -2.91
CA ILE A 360 -6.50 42.10 -4.29
C ILE A 360 -6.16 40.93 -5.21
N HIS A 361 -7.07 40.61 -6.12
CA HIS A 361 -6.84 39.72 -7.26
C HIS A 361 -5.65 40.25 -8.09
N SER A 362 -4.46 39.66 -7.92
CA SER A 362 -3.28 40.03 -8.70
C SER A 362 -3.19 39.18 -9.98
N ILE A 363 -3.54 39.81 -11.11
CA ILE A 363 -3.15 39.47 -12.50
C ILE A 363 -3.77 38.18 -13.07
N LYS A 364 -4.25 38.25 -14.32
CA LYS A 364 -4.96 37.21 -15.10
C LYS A 364 -4.23 35.85 -15.30
N GLY A 365 -3.15 35.54 -14.57
CA GLY A 365 -2.38 34.30 -14.78
C GLY A 365 -1.57 33.73 -13.61
N GLY A 366 -1.21 34.49 -12.59
CA GLY A 366 -0.33 34.03 -11.49
C GLY A 366 -1.02 34.07 -10.13
N PHE A 367 -0.82 33.05 -9.30
CA PHE A 367 -1.18 33.11 -7.89
C PHE A 367 0.06 33.59 -7.11
N SER A 368 -0.11 34.52 -6.17
CA SER A 368 0.96 34.97 -5.29
C SER A 368 0.43 35.31 -3.91
N THR A 369 1.30 35.26 -2.90
CA THR A 369 0.97 35.61 -1.53
C THR A 369 2.14 36.31 -0.84
N VAL A 370 1.92 36.87 0.34
CA VAL A 370 2.97 37.57 1.09
C VAL A 370 3.16 36.88 2.43
N ILE A 371 4.41 36.57 2.76
CA ILE A 371 4.79 36.03 4.06
C ILE A 371 6.01 36.76 4.60
N LYS A 372 5.92 37.24 5.86
CA LYS A 372 6.99 38.04 6.50
C LYS A 372 7.53 39.18 5.61
N GLY A 373 6.63 39.86 4.88
CA GLY A 373 6.98 40.96 3.96
C GLY A 373 7.67 40.55 2.66
N ARG A 374 7.68 39.25 2.32
CA ARG A 374 8.25 38.69 1.09
C ARG A 374 7.14 38.16 0.19
N LEU A 375 7.22 38.46 -1.10
CA LEU A 375 6.28 38.01 -2.11
C LEU A 375 6.65 36.61 -2.60
N ILE A 376 5.75 35.64 -2.41
CA ILE A 376 5.88 34.26 -2.90
C ILE A 376 5.08 34.11 -4.17
N HIS A 377 5.72 33.61 -5.23
CA HIS A 377 5.08 33.34 -6.51
C HIS A 377 4.71 31.86 -6.62
N PHE A 378 3.51 31.57 -7.08
CA PHE A 378 3.09 30.20 -7.38
C PHE A 378 3.11 30.00 -8.89
N PHE A 379 3.94 29.06 -9.34
CA PHE A 379 4.08 28.74 -10.75
C PHE A 379 2.99 27.75 -11.18
N ARG A 380 2.57 27.76 -12.44
CA ARG A 380 1.65 26.74 -12.94
C ARG A 380 2.44 25.54 -13.45
N LEU A 381 2.08 24.35 -13.00
CA LEU A 381 2.55 23.12 -13.59
C LEU A 381 1.72 22.86 -14.85
N LEU A 382 2.39 22.78 -16.00
CA LEU A 382 1.74 22.52 -17.29
C LEU A 382 1.93 21.04 -17.64
N ARG A 383 0.87 20.36 -18.08
CA ARG A 383 1.04 19.06 -18.75
C ARG A 383 1.71 19.32 -20.09
N THR A 384 2.81 18.64 -20.35
CA THR A 384 3.28 18.49 -21.73
C THR A 384 2.21 17.70 -22.49
N ALA A 385 1.74 18.27 -23.60
CA ALA A 385 0.67 17.71 -24.42
C ALA A 385 1.03 16.34 -25.00
#